data_AF-A0AAR5PTG1-F1
#
_entry.id   AF-A0AAR5PTG1-F1
#
_cell.length_a   1.000
_cell.length_b   1.000
_cell.length_c   1.000
_cell.angle_alpha   90.00
_cell.angle_beta   90.00
_cell.angle_gamma   90.00
#
_symmetry.space_group_name_H-M   'P 1'
#
loop_
_entity.id
_entity.type
_entity.pdbx_description
1 polymer ?
#
loop_
_entity_poly.entity_id
_entity_poly.type
_entity_poly.pdbx_seq_one_letter_code
_entity_poly.pdbx_strand_id
1 'polypeptide(L)'
;MASSEGHIGYQNPIAAYALVNDPNLRPKSASAVEDWQNALERQLELYKWVQTSEGPLGGGVTNSWNNAYDEPPADVQSDNFHGMWYMTHPGYDGAS
;
A
#
# COMPACT_ATOMS: atom_id res chain seq x y z
N MET A 1 6.24 16.58 -1.08
CA MET A 1 6.51 15.31 -1.78
C MET A 1 5.58 14.26 -1.22
N ALA A 2 5.13 13.29 -2.02
CA ALA A 2 4.47 12.09 -1.53
C ALA A 2 5.50 11.08 -0.98
N SER A 3 5.06 9.93 -0.46
CA SER A 3 5.92 8.85 0.03
C SER A 3 6.02 7.71 -0.99
N SER A 4 7.16 7.02 -1.01
CA SER A 4 7.35 5.76 -1.75
C SER A 4 7.04 4.53 -0.91
N GLU A 5 6.72 4.71 0.37
CA GLU A 5 6.46 3.63 1.33
C GLU A 5 4.99 3.59 1.72
N GLY A 6 4.43 2.37 1.74
CA GLY A 6 3.07 2.10 2.18
C GLY A 6 3.05 1.09 3.32
N HIS A 7 2.76 1.55 4.54
CA HIS A 7 2.63 0.70 5.73
C HIS A 7 1.19 0.18 5.87
N ILE A 8 1.00 -1.09 6.24
CA ILE A 8 -0.34 -1.70 6.31
C ILE A 8 -1.24 -1.00 7.35
N GLY A 9 -0.64 -0.60 8.47
CA GLY A 9 -1.32 0.15 9.55
C GLY A 9 -1.88 1.51 9.16
N TYR A 10 -1.51 2.07 8.00
CA TYR A 10 -2.03 3.35 7.49
C TYR A 10 -3.18 3.18 6.51
N GLN A 11 -3.44 1.96 6.03
CA GLN A 11 -4.56 1.72 5.13
C GLN A 11 -5.88 1.91 5.88
N ASN A 12 -6.91 2.41 5.19
CA ASN A 12 -8.23 2.63 5.76
C ASN A 12 -9.33 2.33 4.73
N PRO A 13 -9.67 1.04 4.52
CA PRO A 13 -10.69 0.63 3.56
C PRO A 13 -12.07 1.21 3.87
N ILE A 14 -12.38 1.47 5.14
CA ILE A 14 -13.66 2.07 5.54
C ILE A 14 -13.77 3.51 5.05
N ALA A 15 -12.70 4.31 5.21
CA ALA A 15 -12.67 5.67 4.68
C ALA A 15 -12.76 5.67 3.15
N ALA A 16 -11.99 4.80 2.47
CA ALA A 16 -12.03 4.68 1.02
C ALA A 16 -13.44 4.30 0.52
N TYR A 17 -14.06 3.31 1.15
CA TYR A 17 -15.44 2.90 0.86
C TYR A 17 -16.45 4.05 1.04
N ALA A 18 -16.34 4.80 2.15
CA ALA A 18 -17.24 5.91 2.42
C ALA A 18 -17.12 7.03 1.37
N LEU A 19 -15.89 7.37 0.95
CA LEU A 19 -15.63 8.41 -0.04
C LEU A 19 -16.13 8.06 -1.45
N VAL A 20 -16.26 6.76 -1.76
CA VAL A 20 -16.89 6.28 -3.00
C VAL A 20 -18.42 6.29 -2.89
N ASN A 21 -18.95 5.74 -1.79
CA ASN A 21 -20.35 5.28 -1.72
C ASN A 21 -21.30 6.24 -0.99
N ASP A 22 -20.84 7.07 -0.06
CA ASP A 22 -21.70 8.03 0.63
C ASP A 22 -21.76 9.36 -0.14
N PRO A 23 -22.93 9.75 -0.68
CA PRO A 23 -23.08 11.01 -1.42
C PRO A 23 -22.73 12.25 -0.59
N ASN A 24 -22.83 12.18 0.75
CA ASN A 24 -22.49 13.29 1.64
C ASN A 24 -20.97 13.43 1.87
N LEU A 25 -20.20 12.37 1.63
CA LEU A 25 -18.75 12.35 1.78
C LEU A 25 -18.02 12.35 0.43
N ARG A 26 -18.74 12.21 -0.68
CA ARG A 26 -18.18 12.16 -2.04
C ARG A 26 -17.30 13.39 -2.34
N PRO A 27 -16.02 13.20 -2.69
CA PRO A 27 -15.16 14.31 -3.10
C PRO A 27 -15.65 14.99 -4.39
N LYS A 28 -15.36 16.29 -4.53
CA LYS A 28 -15.83 17.11 -5.66
C LYS A 28 -14.95 17.09 -6.90
N SER A 29 -13.71 16.60 -6.79
CA SER A 29 -12.78 16.53 -7.93
C SER A 29 -13.27 15.49 -8.95
N ALA A 30 -13.01 15.74 -10.23
CA ALA A 30 -13.52 14.94 -11.34
C ALA A 30 -13.08 13.46 -11.29
N SER A 31 -11.84 13.18 -10.87
CA SER A 31 -11.30 11.80 -10.78
C SER A 31 -11.42 11.19 -9.38
N ALA A 32 -11.75 11.97 -8.35
CA ALA A 32 -11.48 11.53 -6.98
C ALA A 32 -12.28 10.28 -6.56
N VAL A 33 -13.49 10.07 -7.11
CA VAL A 33 -14.25 8.84 -6.86
C VAL A 33 -13.54 7.62 -7.44
N GLU A 34 -12.98 7.74 -8.65
CA GLU A 34 -12.20 6.68 -9.29
C GLU A 34 -10.90 6.44 -8.52
N ASP A 35 -10.21 7.50 -8.10
CA ASP A 35 -8.99 7.41 -7.29
C ASP A 35 -9.25 6.65 -5.96
N TRP A 36 -10.36 6.95 -5.28
CA TRP A 36 -10.74 6.26 -4.04
C TRP A 36 -11.26 4.83 -4.25
N GLN A 37 -11.89 4.55 -5.40
CA GLN A 37 -12.27 3.19 -5.77
C GLN A 37 -11.02 2.32 -5.98
N ASN A 38 -10.06 2.83 -6.75
CA ASN A 38 -8.78 2.17 -6.95
C ASN A 38 -8.03 1.99 -5.62
N ALA A 39 -8.06 3.01 -4.75
CA ALA A 39 -7.46 2.91 -3.42
C ALA A 39 -8.12 1.84 -2.55
N LEU A 40 -9.45 1.73 -2.55
CA LEU A 40 -10.18 0.70 -1.80
C LEU A 40 -9.77 -0.70 -2.25
N GLU A 41 -9.81 -0.96 -3.56
CA GLU A 41 -9.44 -2.26 -4.13
C GLU A 41 -7.98 -2.60 -3.82
N ARG A 42 -7.07 -1.65 -4.04
CA ARG A 42 -5.64 -1.86 -3.81
C ARG A 42 -5.30 -2.06 -2.34
N GLN A 43 -6.00 -1.39 -1.42
CA GLN A 43 -5.84 -1.59 0.01
C GLN A 43 -6.22 -3.01 0.42
N LEU A 44 -7.36 -3.52 -0.06
CA LEU A 44 -7.81 -4.89 0.23
C LEU A 44 -6.88 -5.94 -0.38
N GLU A 45 -6.38 -5.71 -1.59
CA GLU A 45 -5.34 -6.54 -2.20
C GLU A 45 -4.07 -6.58 -1.33
N LEU A 46 -3.61 -5.42 -0.85
CA LEU A 46 -2.41 -5.32 -0.02
C LEU A 46 -2.59 -6.08 1.30
N TYR A 47 -3.73 -5.91 2.00
CA TYR A 47 -4.05 -6.66 3.22
C TYR A 47 -3.95 -8.16 3.01
N LYS A 48 -4.48 -8.66 1.89
CA LYS A 48 -4.41 -10.08 1.57
C LYS A 48 -3.00 -10.54 1.25
N TRP A 49 -2.25 -9.74 0.50
CA TRP A 49 -0.89 -10.09 0.07
C TRP A 49 0.10 -10.13 1.25
N VAL A 50 -0.01 -9.22 2.22
CA VAL A 50 0.85 -9.22 3.42
C VAL A 50 0.40 -10.14 4.54
N GLN A 51 -0.72 -10.86 4.39
CA GLN A 51 -1.22 -11.76 5.43
C GLN A 51 -0.36 -13.02 5.52
N THR A 52 0.16 -13.33 6.71
CA THR A 52 0.96 -14.55 6.93
C THR A 52 0.07 -15.79 7.07
N SER A 53 0.67 -16.98 6.95
CA SER A 53 -0.03 -18.26 7.13
C SER A 53 -0.69 -18.42 8.49
N GLU A 54 -0.16 -17.75 9.52
CA GLU A 54 -0.64 -17.79 10.90
C GLU A 54 -1.77 -16.76 11.13
N GLY A 55 -2.02 -15.86 10.18
CA GLY A 55 -3.07 -14.84 10.23
C GLY A 55 -2.64 -13.39 10.48
N PRO A 56 -1.52 -13.08 11.17
CA PRO A 56 -1.01 -11.71 11.29
C PRO A 56 -0.76 -11.04 9.94
N LEU A 57 -0.76 -9.70 9.96
CA LEU A 57 -0.42 -8.88 8.81
C LEU A 57 1.06 -8.45 8.91
N GLY A 58 1.80 -8.58 7.80
CA GLY A 58 3.16 -8.09 7.66
C GLY A 58 3.25 -6.56 7.58
N GLY A 59 4.44 -6.04 7.27
CA GLY A 59 4.73 -4.60 7.33
C GLY A 59 4.04 -3.78 6.23
N GLY A 60 4.48 -3.96 4.98
CA GLY A 60 3.97 -3.20 3.84
C GLY A 60 4.89 -3.29 2.64
N VAL A 61 4.99 -2.19 1.89
CA VAL A 61 5.73 -2.12 0.62
C VAL A 61 6.55 -0.84 0.47
N THR A 62 7.60 -0.89 -0.36
CA THR A 62 8.31 0.28 -0.86
C THR A 62 8.46 0.25 -2.38
N ASN A 63 8.36 1.42 -3.01
CA ASN A 63 8.71 1.65 -4.40
C ASN A 63 10.12 2.26 -4.56
N SER A 64 10.86 2.43 -3.46
CA SER A 64 12.23 2.96 -3.47
C SER A 64 13.07 2.17 -2.47
N TRP A 65 13.71 1.10 -2.96
CA TRP A 65 14.62 0.31 -2.13
C TRP A 65 15.78 1.19 -1.64
N ASN A 66 16.20 1.00 -0.38
CA ASN A 66 17.17 1.85 0.33
C ASN A 66 16.88 3.36 0.29
N ASN A 67 15.66 3.78 -0.05
CA ASN A 67 15.33 5.18 -0.36
C ASN A 67 16.19 5.81 -1.48
N ALA A 68 16.79 4.98 -2.33
CA ALA A 68 17.66 5.38 -3.42
C ALA A 68 17.24 4.81 -4.79
N TYR A 69 16.11 4.08 -4.83
CA TYR A 69 15.67 3.30 -6.00
C TYR A 69 16.70 2.25 -6.42
N ASP A 70 17.41 1.70 -5.43
CA ASP A 70 18.32 0.58 -5.65
C ASP A 70 17.56 -0.68 -6.09
N GLU A 71 18.28 -1.64 -6.63
CA GLU A 71 17.75 -2.96 -6.91
C GLU A 71 17.72 -3.79 -5.61
N PRO A 72 16.57 -4.36 -5.22
CA PRO A 72 16.50 -5.22 -4.05
C PRO A 72 17.14 -6.59 -4.32
N PRO A 73 17.47 -7.36 -3.27
CA PRO A 73 17.92 -8.75 -3.40
C PRO A 73 16.99 -9.60 -4.28
N ALA A 74 17.55 -10.58 -5.01
CA ALA A 74 16.81 -11.36 -6.00
C ALA A 74 15.62 -12.17 -5.44
N ASP A 75 15.71 -12.59 -4.18
CA ASP A 75 14.62 -13.24 -3.46
C ASP A 75 13.44 -12.29 -3.21
N VAL A 76 13.71 -11.02 -2.87
CA VAL A 76 12.68 -9.97 -2.73
C VAL A 76 12.04 -9.62 -4.07
N GLN A 77 12.79 -9.70 -5.18
CA GLN A 77 12.24 -9.39 -6.50
C GLN A 77 11.16 -10.38 -6.96
N SER A 78 11.24 -11.63 -6.50
CA SER A 78 10.42 -12.74 -6.99
C SER A 78 8.95 -12.69 -6.56
N ASP A 79 8.63 -11.98 -5.48
CA ASP A 79 7.28 -11.76 -4.98
C ASP A 79 7.08 -10.27 -4.69
N ASN A 80 6.42 -9.58 -5.62
CA ASN A 80 6.22 -8.14 -5.56
C ASN A 80 4.75 -7.77 -5.70
N PHE A 81 4.41 -6.65 -5.08
CA PHE A 81 3.07 -6.11 -5.09
C PHE A 81 3.00 -4.95 -6.08
N HIS A 82 2.51 -5.23 -7.29
CA HIS A 82 2.40 -4.22 -8.37
C HIS A 82 3.72 -3.49 -8.66
N GLY A 83 4.85 -4.22 -8.66
CA GLY A 83 6.19 -3.68 -8.88
C GLY A 83 6.84 -3.08 -7.64
N MET A 84 6.16 -3.07 -6.48
CA MET A 84 6.72 -2.64 -5.21
C MET A 84 7.20 -3.83 -4.38
N TRP A 85 8.24 -3.61 -3.60
CA TRP A 85 8.94 -4.65 -2.85
C TRP A 85 8.41 -4.74 -1.42
N TYR A 86 8.35 -5.96 -0.87
CA TYR A 86 7.99 -6.17 0.52
C TYR A 86 8.97 -5.44 1.46
N MET A 87 8.44 -4.79 2.48
CA MET A 87 9.21 -4.10 3.51
C MET A 87 8.63 -4.42 4.88
N THR A 88 9.46 -4.93 5.79
CA THR A 88 9.03 -5.33 7.15
C THR A 88 8.70 -4.12 8.02
N HIS A 89 9.45 -3.02 7.92
CA HIS A 89 9.22 -1.80 8.71
C HIS A 89 9.25 -0.52 7.85
N PRO A 90 8.24 -0.31 6.98
CA PRO A 90 8.17 0.91 6.16
C PRO A 90 8.18 2.17 7.05
N GLY A 91 9.05 3.14 6.77
CA GLY A 91 9.12 4.44 7.45
C GLY A 91 10.09 4.55 8.63
N TYR A 92 10.71 3.45 9.07
CA TYR A 92 11.65 3.46 10.21
C TYR A 92 13.06 3.01 9.82
N ASP A 93 13.15 1.91 9.08
CA ASP A 93 14.42 1.36 8.62
C ASP A 93 14.52 1.61 7.11
N GLY A 94 15.62 2.23 6.64
CA GLY A 94 15.99 2.07 5.23
C GLY A 94 16.30 0.59 5.02
N ALA A 95 15.64 -0.05 4.03
CA ALA A 95 15.72 -1.49 3.75
C ALA A 95 17.06 -2.11 4.21
N SER A 96 17.06 -2.80 5.36
CA SER A 96 18.26 -3.38 5.97
C SER A 96 18.24 -4.89 5.88
#